data_AF-A0A5E7XYG3-F1
#
_entry.id   AF-A0A5E7XYG3-F1
#
_cell.length_a   1.000
_cell.length_b   1.000
_cell.length_c   1.000
_cell.angle_alpha   90.00
_cell.angle_beta   90.00
_cell.angle_gamma   90.00
#
_symmetry.space_group_name_H-M   'P 1'
#
loop_
_entity.id
_entity.type
_entity.pdbx_description
1 polymer ?
#
loop_
_entity_poly.entity_id
_entity_poly.type
_entity_poly.pdbx_seq_one_letter_code
_entity_poly.pdbx_strand_id
1 'polypeptide(L)'
;MTVIDRKLGKTYLTDMNARTTISAKGQVVIPKDVRDALGLKPGQALDVTQTAGGVLLRPVTQKSGRSFEEITDSIRARIKYDGPPVSIEEMNLTIREAWADSAGRSDHARDRH
;
A
#
# COMPACT_ATOMS: atom_id res chain seq x y z
N MET A 1 35.94 11.48 21.15
CA MET A 1 35.21 10.44 21.90
C MET A 1 34.04 11.14 22.57
N THR A 2 32.86 11.12 21.95
CA THR A 2 31.69 11.81 22.50
C THR A 2 30.46 10.94 22.32
N VAL A 3 29.77 10.77 23.44
CA VAL A 3 28.72 9.82 23.77
C VAL A 3 27.46 10.08 22.93
N ILE A 4 26.88 9.02 22.38
CA ILE A 4 25.59 9.08 21.68
C ILE A 4 24.49 8.84 22.72
N ASP A 5 23.86 9.92 23.19
CA ASP A 5 22.72 9.83 24.09
C ASP A 5 21.44 9.44 23.32
N ARG A 6 20.81 8.35 23.77
CA ARG A 6 19.59 7.78 23.20
C ARG A 6 18.37 8.39 23.87
N LYS A 7 17.68 9.29 23.17
CA LYS A 7 16.22 9.48 23.30
C LYS A 7 15.71 10.45 22.24
N LEU A 8 14.90 9.97 21.31
CA LEU A 8 13.97 10.82 20.58
C LEU A 8 12.65 10.06 20.46
N GLY A 9 11.72 10.48 21.30
CA GLY A 9 10.33 10.09 21.24
C GLY A 9 9.64 10.74 20.03
N LYS A 10 8.75 9.96 19.43
CA LYS A 10 7.53 10.37 18.71
C LYS A 10 7.56 11.77 18.11
N THR A 11 8.09 11.91 16.89
CA THR A 11 7.74 13.03 16.02
C THR A 11 7.35 12.46 14.67
N TYR A 12 6.07 12.59 14.33
CA TYR A 12 5.54 12.35 12.99
C TYR A 12 6.16 13.40 12.06
N LEU A 13 7.13 13.00 11.24
CA LEU A 13 7.71 13.86 10.21
C LEU A 13 7.25 13.38 8.84
N THR A 14 6.50 14.25 8.18
CA THR A 14 5.94 14.11 6.83
C THR A 14 7.00 14.24 5.72
N ASP A 15 8.29 14.03 6.02
CA ASP A 15 9.37 13.91 5.05
C ASP A 15 9.99 12.50 5.20
N MET A 16 9.66 11.61 4.28
CA MET A 16 9.89 10.17 4.42
C MET A 16 11.33 9.77 4.07
N ASN A 17 12.32 10.58 4.46
CA ASN A 17 13.76 10.28 4.35
C ASN A 17 14.27 9.64 5.64
N ALA A 18 13.99 8.36 5.82
CA ALA A 18 14.49 7.62 6.99
C ALA A 18 15.88 7.02 6.72
N ARG A 19 16.90 7.48 7.45
CA ARG A 19 18.26 6.95 7.37
C ARG A 19 18.40 5.72 8.27
N THR A 20 18.71 4.57 7.68
CA THR A 20 18.99 3.32 8.40
C THR A 20 20.45 2.90 8.17
N THR A 21 21.06 2.30 9.19
CA THR A 21 22.40 1.69 9.08
C THR A 21 22.28 0.21 8.73
N ILE A 22 23.24 -0.29 7.95
CA ILE A 22 23.41 -1.71 7.70
C ILE A 22 24.09 -2.38 8.90
N SER A 23 23.59 -3.52 9.34
CA SER A 23 24.23 -4.32 10.40
C SER A 23 25.48 -5.03 9.88
N ALA A 24 26.33 -5.52 10.79
CA ALA A 24 27.51 -6.32 10.42
C ALA A 24 27.18 -7.59 9.60
N LYS A 25 25.92 -8.05 9.65
CA LYS A 25 25.40 -9.19 8.88
C LYS A 25 24.70 -8.78 7.58
N GLY A 26 24.81 -7.52 7.18
CA GLY A 26 24.16 -7.01 5.97
C GLY A 26 22.67 -6.72 6.12
N GLN A 27 22.12 -6.70 7.34
CA GLN A 27 20.68 -6.47 7.55
C GLN A 27 20.38 -4.97 7.62
N VAL A 28 19.36 -4.54 6.88
CA VAL A 28 18.81 -3.19 6.93
C VAL A 28 17.48 -3.24 7.67
N VAL A 29 17.30 -2.36 8.65
CA VAL A 29 16.06 -2.30 9.43
C VAL A 29 15.13 -1.27 8.79
N ILE A 30 13.98 -1.73 8.29
CA ILE A 30 12.94 -0.84 7.78
C ILE A 30 12.24 -0.18 8.98
N PRO A 31 12.27 1.16 9.10
CA PRO A 31 11.59 1.89 10.17
C PRO A 31 10.10 1.60 10.21
N LYS A 32 9.50 1.73 11.40
CA LYS A 32 8.08 1.41 11.61
C LYS A 32 7.18 2.18 10.64
N ASP A 33 7.42 3.47 10.49
CA ASP A 33 6.57 4.35 9.68
C ASP A 33 6.56 3.94 8.20
N VAL A 34 7.73 3.57 7.66
CA VAL A 34 7.86 3.04 6.28
C VAL A 34 7.17 1.68 6.16
N ARG A 35 7.30 0.82 7.17
CA ARG A 35 6.67 -0.50 7.20
C ARG A 35 5.15 -0.38 7.18
N ASP A 36 4.58 0.48 8.02
CA ASP A 36 3.13 0.71 8.11
C ASP A 36 2.59 1.37 6.82
N ALA A 37 3.30 2.37 6.26
CA ALA A 37 2.90 3.03 5.02
C ALA A 37 2.88 2.08 3.80
N LEU A 38 3.83 1.13 3.74
CA LEU A 38 3.91 0.13 2.67
C LEU A 38 3.14 -1.17 3.00
N GLY A 39 2.46 -1.25 4.14
CA GLY A 39 1.69 -2.43 4.57
C GLY A 39 2.54 -3.70 4.76
N LEU A 40 3.84 -3.53 5.04
CA LEU A 40 4.79 -4.63 5.18
C LEU A 40 4.60 -5.35 6.52
N LYS A 41 4.50 -6.69 6.48
CA LYS A 41 4.31 -7.52 7.69
C LYS A 41 5.62 -8.16 8.14
N PRO A 42 5.83 -8.38 9.46
CA PRO A 42 6.96 -9.17 9.95
C PRO A 42 6.98 -10.56 9.31
N GLY A 43 8.15 -11.01 8.87
CA GLY A 43 8.32 -12.32 8.21
C GLY A 43 7.87 -12.38 6.75
N GLN A 44 7.39 -11.27 6.17
CA GLN A 44 7.03 -11.19 4.76
C GLN A 44 8.27 -11.32 3.87
N ALA A 45 8.18 -12.18 2.85
CA ALA A 45 9.22 -12.32 1.84
C ALA A 45 9.24 -11.10 0.91
N LEU A 46 10.43 -10.57 0.65
CA LEU A 46 10.68 -9.45 -0.24
C LEU A 46 11.64 -9.88 -1.35
N ASP A 47 11.30 -9.53 -2.58
CA ASP A 47 12.20 -9.60 -3.72
C ASP A 47 13.15 -8.39 -3.69
N VAL A 48 14.43 -8.65 -3.92
CA VAL A 48 15.49 -7.65 -3.87
C VAL A 48 16.07 -7.49 -5.27
N THR A 49 15.78 -6.36 -5.93
CA THR A 49 16.30 -6.06 -7.26
C THR A 49 17.28 -4.90 -7.18
N GLN A 50 18.48 -5.06 -7.76
CA GLN A 50 19.43 -3.95 -7.93
C GLN A 50 18.98 -3.06 -9.08
N THR A 51 19.05 -1.74 -8.87
CA THR A 51 18.70 -0.70 -9.85
C THR A 51 19.88 0.27 -9.98
N ALA A 52 19.90 1.10 -11.03
CA ALA A 52 21.00 2.04 -11.27
C ALA A 52 21.25 3.04 -10.12
N GLY A 53 20.24 3.33 -9.30
CA GLY A 53 20.31 4.28 -8.19
C GLY A 53 20.19 3.67 -6.79
N GLY A 54 20.11 2.34 -6.67
CA GLY A 54 19.92 1.69 -5.38
C GLY A 54 19.24 0.33 -5.45
N VAL A 55 18.59 -0.07 -4.37
CA VAL A 55 17.93 -1.37 -4.24
C VAL A 55 16.41 -1.17 -4.16
N LEU A 56 15.67 -1.89 -4.99
CA LEU A 56 14.22 -1.96 -4.93
C LEU A 56 13.80 -3.21 -4.16
N LEU A 57 12.98 -3.01 -3.13
CA LEU A 57 12.36 -4.07 -2.35
C LEU A 57 10.89 -4.16 -2.72
N ARG A 58 10.42 -5.35 -3.11
CA ARG A 58 8.99 -5.59 -3.41
C ARG A 58 8.45 -6.78 -2.63
N PRO A 59 7.26 -6.68 -2.04
CA PRO A 59 6.50 -7.83 -1.57
C PRO A 59 6.48 -8.98 -2.59
N VAL A 60 6.88 -10.18 -2.17
CA VAL A 60 6.61 -11.37 -2.98
C VAL A 60 5.12 -11.67 -2.86
N THR A 61 4.36 -11.37 -3.92
CA THR A 61 2.97 -11.81 -4.02
C THR A 61 3.00 -13.31 -4.24
N GLN A 62 2.70 -14.09 -3.20
CA GLN A 62 2.43 -15.50 -3.38
C GLN A 62 1.19 -15.59 -4.28
N LYS A 63 1.37 -16.15 -5.49
CA LYS A 63 0.22 -16.56 -6.29
C LYS A 63 -0.56 -17.54 -5.43
N SER A 64 -1.87 -17.35 -5.34
CA SER A 64 -2.77 -18.11 -4.47
C SER A 64 -2.73 -19.64 -4.69
N GLY A 65 -2.00 -20.12 -5.70
CA GLY A 65 -2.04 -21.49 -6.21
C GLY A 65 -3.32 -21.82 -6.97
N ARG A 66 -4.34 -20.98 -6.84
CA ARG A 66 -5.66 -21.15 -7.44
C ARG A 66 -5.62 -20.87 -8.93
N SER A 67 -6.35 -21.69 -9.67
CA SER A 67 -6.59 -21.43 -11.09
C SER A 67 -7.45 -20.18 -11.27
N PHE A 68 -7.40 -19.58 -12.46
CA PHE A 68 -8.29 -18.48 -12.82
C PHE A 68 -9.77 -18.86 -12.69
N GLU A 69 -10.09 -20.12 -12.96
CA GLU A 69 -11.44 -20.67 -12.88
C GLU A 69 -11.92 -20.73 -11.43
N GLU A 70 -11.08 -21.21 -10.50
CA GLU A 70 -11.40 -21.24 -9.06
C GLU A 70 -11.60 -19.84 -8.47
N ILE A 71 -10.78 -18.87 -8.91
CA ILE A 71 -10.94 -17.47 -8.49
C ILE A 71 -12.27 -16.93 -8.98
N THR A 72 -12.58 -17.15 -10.26
CA THR A 72 -13.83 -16.68 -10.88
C THR A 72 -15.06 -17.33 -10.23
N ASP A 73 -15.01 -18.63 -9.95
CA ASP A 73 -16.08 -19.36 -9.28
C ASP A 73 -16.33 -18.83 -7.86
N SER A 74 -15.26 -18.63 -7.08
CA SER A 74 -15.37 -18.07 -5.73
C SER A 74 -15.93 -16.64 -5.70
N ILE A 75 -15.65 -15.83 -6.73
CA ILE A 75 -16.22 -14.50 -6.90
C ILE A 75 -17.71 -14.59 -7.23
N ARG A 76 -18.09 -15.45 -8.19
CA ARG A 76 -19.50 -15.66 -8.57
C ARG A 76 -20.34 -16.23 -7.43
N ALA A 77 -19.78 -17.15 -6.64
CA ALA A 77 -20.46 -17.69 -5.46
C ALA A 77 -20.74 -16.63 -4.38
N ARG A 78 -19.94 -15.56 -4.34
CA ARG A 78 -20.01 -14.51 -3.31
C ARG A 78 -20.74 -13.25 -3.78
N ILE A 79 -20.88 -13.05 -5.09
CA ILE A 79 -21.58 -11.91 -5.70
C ILE A 79 -22.90 -12.39 -6.29
N LYS A 80 -24.01 -12.02 -5.65
CA LYS A 80 -25.36 -12.21 -6.20
C LYS A 80 -25.71 -11.06 -7.15
N TYR A 81 -25.09 -11.03 -8.31
CA TYR A 81 -25.49 -10.12 -9.38
C TYR A 81 -26.34 -10.89 -10.39
N ASP A 82 -27.65 -10.67 -10.33
CA ASP A 82 -28.66 -11.32 -11.18
C ASP A 82 -29.09 -10.41 -12.35
N GLY A 83 -28.50 -9.22 -12.46
CA GLY A 83 -28.83 -8.24 -13.48
C GLY A 83 -28.22 -8.56 -14.86
N PRO A 84 -28.68 -7.88 -15.92
CA PRO A 84 -28.07 -8.01 -17.24
C PRO A 84 -26.59 -7.59 -17.19
N PRO A 85 -25.73 -8.17 -18.04
CA PRO A 85 -24.34 -7.77 -18.13
C PRO A 85 -24.24 -6.28 -18.48
N VAL A 86 -23.53 -5.52 -17.64
CA VAL A 86 -23.31 -4.09 -17.83
C VAL A 86 -22.26 -3.90 -18.92
N SER A 87 -22.50 -3.00 -19.87
CA SER A 87 -21.52 -2.67 -20.90
C SER A 87 -20.32 -1.91 -20.31
N ILE A 88 -19.16 -2.01 -20.98
CA ILE A 88 -17.94 -1.31 -20.55
C ILE A 88 -18.14 0.21 -20.53
N GLU A 89 -18.95 0.74 -21.47
CA GLU A 89 -19.27 2.16 -21.53
C GLU A 89 -20.06 2.62 -20.30
N GLU A 90 -21.09 1.89 -19.89
CA GLU A 90 -21.89 2.18 -18.69
C GLU A 90 -21.05 2.05 -17.40
N MET A 91 -20.14 1.06 -17.33
CA MET A 91 -19.21 0.92 -16.22
C MET A 91 -18.26 2.13 -16.11
N ASN A 92 -17.72 2.60 -17.24
CA ASN A 92 -16.84 3.77 -17.23
C ASN A 92 -17.59 5.05 -16.87
N LEU A 93 -18.85 5.18 -17.29
CA LEU A 93 -19.70 6.32 -16.94
C LEU A 93 -19.91 6.38 -15.41
N THR A 94 -20.36 5.28 -14.80
CA THR A 94 -20.61 5.21 -13.36
C THR A 94 -19.36 5.45 -12.51
N ILE A 95 -18.19 4.96 -12.95
CA ILE A 95 -16.91 5.26 -12.30
C ILE A 95 -16.64 6.77 -12.38
N ARG A 96 -16.73 7.39 -13.56
CA ARG A 96 -16.48 8.83 -13.71
C ARG A 96 -17.38 9.67 -12.81
N GLU A 97 -18.67 9.32 -12.73
CA GLU A 97 -19.64 10.01 -11.87
C GLU A 97 -19.31 9.86 -10.38
N ALA A 98 -18.93 8.66 -9.93
CA ALA A 98 -18.55 8.42 -8.54
C ALA A 98 -17.27 9.17 -8.11
N TRP A 99 -16.31 9.32 -9.03
CA TRP A 99 -15.10 10.10 -8.79
C TRP A 99 -15.38 11.61 -8.74
N ALA A 100 -16.34 12.10 -9.52
CA ALA A 100 -16.77 13.50 -9.46
C ALA A 100 -17.54 13.83 -8.16
N ASP A 101 -18.41 12.93 -7.70
CA ASP A 101 -19.19 13.12 -6.46
C ASP A 101 -18.32 13.08 -5.20
N SER A 102 -17.33 12.17 -5.15
CA SER A 102 -16.41 12.05 -4.02
C SER A 102 -15.43 13.22 -3.88
N ALA A 103 -15.13 13.94 -4.96
CA ALA A 103 -14.33 15.16 -4.93
C ALA A 103 -15.08 16.39 -4.39
N GLY A 104 -16.43 16.39 -4.40
CA GLY A 104 -17.26 17.47 -3.86
C GLY A 104 -17.48 17.41 -2.34
N ARG A 105 -17.21 16.26 -1.71
CA ARG A 105 -17.43 16.06 -0.26
C ARG A 105 -16.30 16.59 0.64
N SER A 106 -15.13 16.92 0.09
CA SER A 106 -13.97 17.39 0.89
C SER A 106 -13.97 18.89 1.22
N ASP A 107 -14.93 19.69 0.78
CA ASP A 107 -14.88 21.16 0.92
C ASP A 107 -15.87 21.78 1.93
N HIS A 108 -16.62 20.99 2.70
CA HIS A 108 -17.62 21.52 3.67
C HIS A 108 -17.24 21.39 5.15
N ALA A 109 -15.99 21.06 5.49
CA ALA A 109 -15.53 20.95 6.88
C ALA A 109 -14.73 22.17 7.38
N ARG A 110 -14.68 23.29 6.64
CA ARG A 110 -13.89 24.48 7.01
C ARG A 110 -14.69 25.73 7.39
N ASP A 111 -16.01 25.71 7.33
CA ASP A 111 -16.83 26.89 7.66
C ASP A 111 -17.76 26.62 8.85
N ARG A 112 -17.18 26.61 10.04
CA ARG A 112 -17.86 26.97 11.30
C ARG A 112 -16.84 27.59 12.24
N HIS A 113 -16.71 28.91 12.13
CA HIS A 113 -16.26 29.78 13.22
C HIS A 113 -17.36 29.91 14.27
#